data_AF-A0A382A460-F1
#
_entry.id   AF-A0A382A460-F1
#
_cell.length_a   1.000
_cell.length_b   1.000
_cell.length_c   1.000
_cell.angle_alpha   90.00
_cell.angle_beta   90.00
_cell.angle_gamma   90.00
#
_symmetry.space_group_name_H-M   'P 1'
#
loop_
_entity.id
_entity.type
_entity.pdbx_description
1 polymer ?
#
loop_
_entity_poly.entity_id
_entity_poly.type
_entity_poly.pdbx_seq_one_letter_code
_entity_poly.pdbx_strand_id
1 'polypeptide(L)'
;GQVSILPNADNARNFTQCDSLLIGDECGAHTVPYIEVRNPSAQMGHEATTSKVNDDQLFYLQQRGIDLEEANYMVINGFCRGIFKELPFEFAMEASQLLRVSLEGAVG
;
A
#
# COMPACT_ATOMS: atom_id res chain seq x y z
N GLY A 1 6.68 11.97 3.17
CA GLY A 1 7.76 11.97 2.15
C GLY A 1 7.90 13.34 1.54
N GLN A 2 9.06 13.67 0.95
CA GLN A 2 9.28 14.93 0.26
C GLN A 2 9.86 14.71 -1.14
N VAL A 3 9.33 15.43 -2.13
CA VAL A 3 9.90 15.57 -3.47
C VAL A 3 10.34 17.02 -3.65
N SER A 4 11.63 17.25 -3.92
CA SER A 4 12.17 18.58 -4.22
C SER A 4 12.84 18.58 -5.59
N ILE A 5 12.38 19.45 -6.48
CA ILE A 5 12.92 19.65 -7.83
C ILE A 5 13.61 21.01 -7.86
N LEU A 6 14.94 20.99 -7.94
CA LEU A 6 15.79 22.18 -7.90
C LEU A 6 15.76 22.96 -9.24
N PRO A 7 16.12 24.26 -9.24
CA PRO A 7 16.08 25.10 -10.45
C PRO A 7 16.86 24.56 -11.65
N ASN A 8 17.98 23.85 -11.42
CA ASN A 8 18.82 23.31 -12.50
C ASN A 8 18.40 21.89 -12.95
N ALA A 9 17.32 21.34 -12.40
CA ALA A 9 16.85 19.99 -12.71
C ALA A 9 15.91 20.00 -13.93
N ASP A 10 16.48 20.28 -15.11
CA ASP A 10 15.72 20.35 -16.36
C ASP A 10 15.11 18.98 -16.72
N ASN A 11 13.85 19.00 -17.18
CA ASN A 11 13.04 17.85 -17.56
C ASN A 11 12.91 16.77 -16.48
N ALA A 12 13.04 17.13 -15.19
CA ALA A 12 12.85 16.21 -14.08
C ALA A 12 11.46 15.56 -14.12
N ARG A 13 11.37 14.26 -13.83
CA ARG A 13 10.11 13.52 -13.77
C ARG A 13 9.98 12.78 -12.44
N ASN A 14 8.84 12.94 -11.79
CA ASN A 14 8.49 12.17 -10.60
C ASN A 14 7.02 11.75 -10.66
N PHE A 15 6.76 10.53 -10.24
CA PHE A 15 5.43 10.05 -9.92
C PHE A 15 5.50 9.39 -8.54
N THR A 16 4.71 9.89 -7.60
CA THR A 16 4.65 9.38 -6.22
C THR A 16 3.25 8.87 -5.94
N GLN A 17 3.12 7.57 -5.67
CA GLN A 17 1.86 6.94 -5.29
C GLN A 17 1.90 6.55 -3.81
N CYS A 18 0.85 6.89 -3.07
CA CYS A 18 0.71 6.60 -1.64
C CYS A 18 -0.64 5.94 -1.37
N ASP A 19 -0.64 4.61 -1.27
CA ASP A 19 -1.85 3.84 -0.99
C ASP A 19 -1.91 3.44 0.48
N SER A 20 -3.08 3.64 1.10
CA SER A 20 -3.36 3.25 2.48
C SER A 20 -4.49 2.24 2.52
N LEU A 21 -4.35 1.20 3.33
CA LEU A 21 -5.40 0.22 3.59
C LEU A 21 -5.79 0.28 5.08
N LEU A 22 -7.05 0.60 5.33
CA LEU A 22 -7.66 0.63 6.66
C LEU A 22 -8.26 -0.75 6.97
N ILE A 23 -7.99 -1.25 8.17
CA ILE A 23 -8.45 -2.56 8.66
C ILE A 23 -9.12 -2.32 10.01
N GLY A 24 -10.40 -2.69 10.12
CA GLY A 24 -11.22 -2.42 11.30
C GLY A 24 -11.67 -0.95 11.42
N ASP A 25 -12.40 -0.67 12.49
CA ASP A 25 -13.07 0.63 12.71
C ASP A 25 -12.27 1.59 13.61
N GLU A 26 -11.30 1.08 14.37
CA GLU A 26 -10.45 1.87 15.28
C GLU A 26 -9.04 2.12 14.72
N CYS A 27 -8.94 2.33 13.39
CA CYS A 27 -7.67 2.60 12.73
C CYS A 27 -7.66 3.95 11.98
N GLY A 28 -6.47 4.45 11.70
CA GLY A 28 -6.27 5.67 10.93
C GLY A 28 -5.01 5.57 10.07
N ALA A 29 -5.10 6.09 8.85
CA ALA A 29 -3.96 6.21 7.94
C ALA A 29 -3.78 7.68 7.55
N HIS A 30 -2.56 8.18 7.69
CA HIS A 30 -2.24 9.59 7.44
C HIS A 30 -1.18 9.69 6.34
N THR A 31 -1.52 10.38 5.26
CA THR A 31 -0.62 10.66 4.14
C THR A 31 -0.42 12.17 4.02
N VAL A 32 0.77 12.66 4.35
CA VAL A 32 1.13 14.08 4.27
C VAL A 32 2.34 14.23 3.34
N PRO A 33 2.12 14.51 2.04
CA PRO A 33 3.20 14.69 1.07
C PRO A 33 3.75 16.12 1.13
N TYR A 34 5.06 16.26 0.90
CA TYR A 34 5.72 17.55 0.70
C TYR A 34 6.25 17.63 -0.73
N ILE A 35 5.87 18.66 -1.45
CA ILE A 35 6.21 18.81 -2.87
C ILE A 35 6.71 20.22 -3.10
N GLU A 36 7.94 20.33 -3.57
CA GLU A 36 8.57 21.59 -3.91
C GLU A 36 9.15 21.51 -5.32
N VAL A 37 8.58 22.28 -6.25
CA VAL A 37 9.02 22.28 -7.65
C VAL A 37 9.50 23.68 -8.03
N ARG A 38 10.80 23.81 -8.32
CA ARG A 38 11.45 25.08 -8.67
C ARG A 38 11.95 25.11 -10.12
N ASN A 39 11.59 24.14 -10.96
CA ASN A 39 11.92 24.11 -12.37
C ASN A 39 10.63 23.92 -13.23
N PRO A 40 10.35 24.82 -14.20
CA PRO A 40 9.11 24.80 -14.98
C PRO A 40 9.04 23.67 -16.02
N SER A 41 10.18 23.07 -16.40
CA SER A 41 10.22 21.94 -17.32
C SER A 41 9.91 20.59 -16.64
N ALA A 42 9.75 20.59 -15.32
CA ALA A 42 9.51 19.38 -14.55
C ALA A 42 8.09 18.83 -14.72
N GLN A 43 7.97 17.51 -14.68
CA GLN A 43 6.70 16.78 -14.63
C GLN A 43 6.60 16.06 -13.28
N MET A 44 5.61 16.42 -12.49
CA MET A 44 5.43 15.89 -11.15
C MET A 44 3.99 15.45 -10.98
N GLY A 45 3.79 14.17 -10.66
CA GLY A 45 2.50 13.58 -10.33
C GLY A 45 2.50 13.02 -8.92
N HIS A 46 1.44 13.27 -8.18
CA HIS A 46 1.20 12.63 -6.90
C HIS A 46 -0.22 12.05 -6.86
N GLU A 47 -0.31 10.79 -6.47
CA GLU A 47 -1.56 10.07 -6.25
C GLU A 47 -1.57 9.53 -4.82
N ALA A 48 -2.71 9.64 -4.14
CA ALA A 48 -2.92 9.04 -2.83
C ALA A 48 -4.32 8.44 -2.75
N THR A 49 -4.39 7.15 -2.45
CA THR A 49 -5.65 6.40 -2.36
C THR A 49 -5.80 5.80 -0.98
N THR A 50 -6.98 5.94 -0.39
CA THR A 50 -7.33 5.25 0.86
C THR A 50 -8.40 4.22 0.56
N SER A 51 -8.09 2.97 0.90
CA SER A 51 -8.99 1.83 0.81
C SER A 51 -9.32 1.31 2.21
N LYS A 52 -10.48 0.68 2.38
CA LYS A 52 -10.84 -0.07 3.59
C LYS A 52 -11.07 -1.53 3.20
N VAL A 53 -10.66 -2.46 4.06
CA VAL A 53 -11.08 -3.86 3.91
C VAL A 53 -12.60 -3.91 4.03
N ASN A 54 -13.25 -4.44 3.00
CA ASN A 54 -14.71 -4.47 2.92
C ASN A 54 -15.25 -5.74 3.59
N ASP A 55 -16.13 -5.57 4.57
CA ASP A 55 -16.77 -6.67 5.29
C ASP A 55 -17.55 -7.60 4.35
N ASP A 56 -18.16 -7.07 3.27
CA ASP A 56 -18.83 -7.89 2.25
C ASP A 56 -17.85 -8.78 1.50
N GLN A 57 -16.62 -8.31 1.24
CA GLN A 57 -15.57 -9.11 0.60
C GLN A 57 -15.08 -10.21 1.54
N LEU A 58 -14.90 -9.90 2.82
CA LEU A 58 -14.53 -10.90 3.83
C LEU A 58 -15.64 -11.94 4.00
N PHE A 59 -16.89 -11.50 4.11
CA PHE A 59 -18.06 -12.38 4.19
C PHE A 59 -18.15 -13.30 2.97
N TYR A 60 -17.89 -12.79 1.77
CA TYR A 60 -17.88 -13.58 0.55
C TYR A 60 -16.79 -14.66 0.54
N LEU A 61 -15.59 -14.35 1.05
CA LEU A 61 -14.50 -15.32 1.22
C LEU A 61 -14.88 -16.37 2.27
N GLN A 62 -15.49 -15.95 3.38
CA GLN A 62 -15.98 -16.85 4.43
C GLN A 62 -17.05 -17.82 3.95
N GLN A 63 -17.99 -17.37 3.12
CA GLN A 63 -19.00 -18.26 2.51
C GLN A 63 -18.38 -19.37 1.65
N ARG A 64 -17.13 -19.20 1.20
CA ARG A 64 -16.38 -20.21 0.46
C ARG A 64 -15.53 -21.13 1.35
N GLY A 65 -15.70 -21.03 2.67
CA GLY A 65 -14.99 -21.84 3.66
C GLY A 65 -13.59 -21.34 4.00
N ILE A 66 -13.25 -20.10 3.62
CA ILE A 66 -11.99 -19.46 3.99
C ILE A 66 -12.20 -18.78 5.35
N ASP A 67 -11.37 -19.08 6.35
CA ASP A 67 -11.51 -18.42 7.64
C ASP A 67 -11.24 -16.90 7.55
N LEU A 68 -11.62 -16.16 8.59
CA LEU A 68 -11.50 -14.69 8.61
C LEU A 68 -10.05 -14.22 8.48
N GLU A 69 -9.12 -14.95 9.08
CA GLU A 69 -7.71 -14.59 9.17
C GLU A 69 -7.03 -14.76 7.80
N GLU A 70 -7.28 -15.89 7.15
CA GLU A 70 -6.85 -16.17 5.78
C GLU A 70 -7.54 -15.21 4.78
N ALA A 71 -8.82 -14.87 4.98
CA ALA A 71 -9.52 -13.90 4.15
C ALA A 71 -8.88 -12.50 4.23
N ASN A 72 -8.57 -12.02 5.44
CA ASN A 72 -7.84 -10.76 5.64
C ASN A 72 -6.45 -10.82 5.03
N TYR A 73 -5.70 -11.90 5.27
CA TYR A 73 -4.40 -12.13 4.67
C TYR A 73 -4.46 -12.06 3.14
N MET A 74 -5.43 -12.70 2.49
CA MET A 74 -5.60 -12.66 1.04
C MET A 74 -5.82 -11.23 0.52
N VAL A 75 -6.65 -10.43 1.18
CA VAL A 75 -6.94 -9.04 0.79
C VAL A 75 -5.69 -8.17 0.94
N ILE A 76 -5.01 -8.25 2.08
CA ILE A 76 -3.82 -7.44 2.40
C ILE A 76 -2.64 -7.85 1.50
N ASN A 77 -2.43 -9.15 1.29
CA ASN A 77 -1.42 -9.66 0.38
C ASN A 77 -1.68 -9.21 -1.07
N GLY A 78 -2.96 -9.18 -1.48
CA GLY A 78 -3.38 -8.63 -2.77
C GLY A 78 -3.04 -7.14 -2.91
N PHE A 79 -3.29 -6.35 -1.87
CA PHE A 79 -2.93 -4.93 -1.80
C PHE A 79 -1.41 -4.71 -1.93
N CYS A 80 -0.60 -5.50 -1.21
CA CYS A 80 0.86 -5.40 -1.23
C CYS A 80 1.53 -6.00 -2.49
N ARG A 81 0.76 -6.63 -3.39
CA ARG A 81 1.31 -7.38 -4.54
C ARG A 81 2.20 -6.55 -5.46
N GLY A 82 1.91 -5.26 -5.62
CA GLY A 82 2.75 -4.35 -6.41
C GLY A 82 4.16 -4.23 -5.83
N ILE A 83 4.27 -4.13 -4.50
CA ILE A 83 5.54 -4.01 -3.78
C ILE A 83 6.33 -5.33 -3.85
N PHE A 84 5.65 -6.47 -3.63
CA PHE A 84 6.32 -7.78 -3.64
C PHE A 84 6.88 -8.16 -5.02
N LYS A 85 6.33 -7.63 -6.11
CA LYS A 85 6.89 -7.85 -7.46
C LYS A 85 8.23 -7.16 -7.69
N GLU A 86 8.54 -6.11 -6.93
CA GLU A 86 9.80 -5.37 -7.03
C GLU A 86 10.92 -6.00 -6.18
N LEU A 87 10.57 -6.94 -5.29
CA LEU A 87 11.54 -7.68 -4.48
C LEU A 87 12.06 -8.91 -5.23
N PRO A 88 13.33 -9.32 -4.98
CA PRO A 88 13.80 -10.62 -5.43
C PRO A 88 12.92 -11.75 -4.87
N PHE A 89 12.80 -12.83 -5.63
CA PHE A 89 11.83 -13.89 -5.37
C PHE A 89 11.91 -14.46 -3.96
N GLU A 90 13.13 -14.75 -3.49
CA GLU A 90 13.40 -15.27 -2.16
C GLU A 90 12.90 -14.34 -1.04
N PHE A 91 13.10 -13.03 -1.17
CA PHE A 91 12.65 -12.04 -0.19
C PHE A 91 11.15 -11.78 -0.27
N ALA A 92 10.56 -11.83 -1.47
CA ALA A 92 9.12 -11.71 -1.64
C ALA A 92 8.38 -12.87 -0.94
N MET A 93 8.91 -14.09 -1.06
CA MET A 93 8.37 -15.25 -0.34
C MET A 93 8.47 -15.09 1.18
N GLU A 94 9.63 -14.68 1.69
CA GLU A 94 9.84 -14.47 3.12
C GLU A 94 8.96 -13.35 3.68
N ALA A 95 8.88 -12.21 2.99
CA ALA A 95 8.05 -11.08 3.39
C ALA A 95 6.56 -11.45 3.44
N SER A 96 6.09 -12.26 2.49
CA SER A 96 4.72 -12.77 2.46
C SER A 96 4.42 -13.67 3.67
N GLN A 97 5.37 -14.53 4.07
CA GLN A 97 5.23 -15.36 5.27
C GLN A 97 5.27 -14.55 6.57
N LEU A 98 6.18 -13.58 6.67
CA LEU A 98 6.25 -12.70 7.84
C LEU A 98 5.00 -11.84 8.00
N LEU A 99 4.45 -11.36 6.87
CA LEU A 99 3.18 -10.64 6.86
C LEU A 99 2.05 -11.51 7.40
N ARG A 100 1.96 -12.78 6.98
CA ARG A 100 0.96 -13.73 7.47
C ARG A 100 1.02 -13.86 9.00
N VAL A 101 2.20 -14.15 9.55
CA VAL A 101 2.39 -14.30 11.00
C VAL A 101 2.12 -13.00 11.76
N SER A 102 2.42 -11.84 11.18
CA SER A 102 2.17 -10.54 11.82
C SER A 102 0.68 -10.18 11.86
N LEU A 103 -0.10 -10.71 10.92
CA LEU A 103 -1.55 -10.53 10.87
C LEU A 103 -2.27 -11.52 11.78
N GLU A 104 -1.63 -12.65 12.11
CA GLU A 104 -2.19 -13.63 13.03
C GLU A 104 -2.44 -13.01 14.41
N GLY A 105 -3.72 -12.96 14.82
CA GLY A 105 -4.15 -12.34 16.08
C GLY A 105 -4.06 -10.81 16.17
N ALA A 106 -3.66 -10.10 15.11
CA ALA A 106 -3.60 -8.62 15.07
C ALA A 106 -4.84 -7.98 14.44
N VAL A 107 -5.63 -8.76 13.70
CA VAL A 107 -6.87 -8.32 13.05
C VAL A 107 -8.05 -8.98 13.76
N GLY A 108 -8.60 -8.28 14.75
CA GLY A 108 -9.72 -8.75 15.58
C GLY A 108 -9.99 -7.84 16.76
#